data_AF-A0A3P7G7J8-F1
#
_entry.id   AF-A0A3P7G7J8-F1
#
_cell.length_a   1.000
_cell.length_b   1.000
_cell.length_c   1.000
_cell.angle_alpha   90.00
_cell.angle_beta   90.00
_cell.angle_gamma   90.00
#
_symmetry.space_group_name_H-M   'P 1'
#
loop_
_entity.id
_entity.type
_entity.pdbx_description
1 polymer ?
#
loop_
_entity_poly.entity_id
_entity_poly.type
_entity_poly.pdbx_seq_one_letter_code
_entity_poly.pdbx_strand_id
1 'polypeptide(L)'
;MAKKMIKFVLRQFKRETAFINVTVNQMLFEGYEDPLIRSICNKSLIHNLCIDAGIPMRVKFLENGTDDGEYLIDTGLEDNSKIGRIYKWNGQNEVPWWSTAQARKINGTNGELFSPFLSTSNNLPIFIGDLGR
;
A
#
# COMPACT_ATOMS: atom_id res chain seq x y z
N MET A 1 5.35 23.96 -5.26
CA MET A 1 4.39 24.37 -6.32
C MET A 1 3.02 23.72 -6.13
N ALA A 2 2.93 22.39 -5.97
CA ALA A 2 1.69 21.63 -5.79
C ALA A 2 0.69 22.23 -4.77
N LYS A 3 1.14 22.55 -3.54
CA LYS A 3 0.29 23.17 -2.51
C LYS A 3 -0.45 24.43 -2.97
N LYS A 4 0.19 25.29 -3.78
CA LYS A 4 -0.44 26.52 -4.30
C LYS A 4 -1.50 26.18 -5.36
N MET A 5 -1.22 25.23 -6.25
CA MET A 5 -2.19 24.76 -7.25
C MET A 5 -3.42 24.12 -6.60
N ILE A 6 -3.22 23.20 -5.65
CA ILE A 6 -4.33 22.56 -4.92
C ILE A 6 -5.19 23.63 -4.23
N LYS A 7 -4.58 24.58 -3.52
CA LYS A 7 -5.31 25.70 -2.90
C LYS A 7 -6.07 26.56 -3.92
N PHE A 8 -5.50 26.82 -5.09
CA PHE A 8 -6.18 27.59 -6.13
C PHE A 8 -7.39 26.83 -6.67
N VAL A 9 -7.24 25.54 -7.00
CA VAL A 9 -8.32 24.72 -7.54
C VAL A 9 -9.43 24.54 -6.50
N LEU A 10 -9.12 24.27 -5.23
CA LEU A 10 -10.12 24.21 -4.16
C LEU A 10 -10.90 25.54 -4.01
N ARG A 11 -10.25 26.70 -4.21
CA ARG A 11 -10.93 28.01 -4.16
C ARG A 11 -11.83 28.26 -5.36
N GLN A 12 -11.49 27.72 -6.53
CA GLN A 12 -12.28 27.83 -7.76
C GLN A 12 -13.45 26.83 -7.74
N PHE A 13 -13.15 25.56 -7.47
CA PHE A 13 -14.09 24.46 -7.29
C PHE A 13 -14.61 24.46 -5.86
N LYS A 14 -15.42 25.46 -5.50
CA LYS A 14 -16.11 25.57 -4.20
C LYS A 14 -17.15 24.45 -3.93
N ARG A 15 -17.06 23.33 -4.63
CA ARG A 15 -18.03 22.22 -4.63
C ARG A 15 -17.48 20.95 -4.00
N GLU A 16 -16.18 20.89 -3.69
CA GLU A 16 -15.61 19.77 -2.95
C GLU A 16 -16.14 19.74 -1.52
N THR A 17 -16.57 18.55 -1.08
CA THR A 17 -17.09 18.29 0.27
C THR A 17 -16.27 17.22 0.95
N ALA A 18 -16.25 17.21 2.29
CA ALA A 18 -15.55 16.18 3.06
C ALA A 18 -16.14 14.76 2.88
N PHE A 19 -17.38 14.67 2.38
CA PHE A 19 -18.08 13.43 2.12
C PHE A 19 -18.42 13.34 0.64
N ILE A 20 -18.28 12.14 0.07
CA ILE A 20 -18.61 11.83 -1.32
C ILE A 20 -19.74 10.79 -1.37
N ASN A 21 -20.44 10.72 -2.49
CA ASN A 21 -21.43 9.68 -2.76
C ASN A 21 -21.02 8.89 -4.01
N VAL A 22 -20.54 7.67 -3.81
CA VAL A 22 -20.09 6.74 -4.85
C VAL A 22 -20.60 5.35 -4.53
N THR A 23 -20.68 4.47 -5.52
CA THR A 23 -21.07 3.08 -5.27
C THR A 23 -19.96 2.31 -4.58
N VAL A 24 -20.31 1.21 -3.91
CA VAL A 24 -19.32 0.28 -3.32
C VAL A 24 -18.32 -0.20 -4.36
N ASN A 25 -18.76 -0.51 -5.58
CA ASN A 25 -17.88 -0.96 -6.66
C ASN A 25 -16.88 0.13 -7.08
N GLN A 26 -17.34 1.38 -7.19
CA GLN A 26 -16.46 2.52 -7.49
C GLN A 26 -15.44 2.77 -6.38
N MET A 27 -15.85 2.66 -5.12
CA MET A 27 -14.96 2.88 -3.99
C MET A 27 -13.89 1.77 -3.87
N LEU A 28 -14.30 0.51 -4.07
CA LEU A 28 -13.42 -0.64 -3.84
C LEU A 28 -12.59 -1.02 -5.08
N PHE A 29 -13.18 -1.13 -6.27
CA PHE A 29 -12.56 -1.83 -7.40
C PHE A 29 -12.44 -1.01 -8.69
N GLU A 30 -13.52 -0.39 -9.15
CA GLU A 30 -13.56 0.35 -10.43
C GLU A 30 -12.81 1.69 -10.34
N GLY A 31 -12.72 2.24 -9.13
CA GLY A 31 -12.30 3.61 -8.86
C GLY A 31 -13.35 4.62 -9.28
N TYR A 32 -13.33 5.80 -8.66
CA TYR A 32 -14.12 6.95 -9.09
C TYR A 32 -13.21 8.06 -9.61
N GLU A 33 -13.71 8.88 -10.53
CA GLU A 33 -13.02 10.09 -10.94
C GLU A 33 -13.23 11.18 -9.90
N ASP A 34 -12.16 11.52 -9.18
CA ASP A 34 -12.17 12.64 -8.25
C ASP A 34 -12.17 13.98 -9.03
N PRO A 35 -13.13 14.90 -8.79
CA PRO A 35 -13.24 16.12 -9.57
C PRO A 35 -12.03 17.05 -9.41
N LEU A 36 -11.38 17.06 -8.25
CA LEU A 36 -10.16 17.83 -8.00
C LEU A 36 -8.97 17.27 -8.77
N ILE A 37 -8.74 15.95 -8.71
CA ILE A 37 -7.70 15.26 -9.49
C ILE A 37 -7.93 15.50 -10.98
N ARG A 38 -9.16 15.27 -11.46
CA ARG A 38 -9.52 15.49 -12.87
C ARG A 38 -9.23 16.94 -13.31
N SER A 39 -9.59 17.92 -12.48
CA SER A 39 -9.42 19.35 -12.81
C SER A 39 -7.96 19.81 -12.85
N ILE A 40 -7.10 19.16 -12.06
CA ILE A 40 -5.66 19.40 -12.03
C ILE A 40 -5.01 18.60 -13.14
N CYS A 41 -5.12 17.27 -13.10
CA CYS A 41 -4.34 16.36 -13.92
C CYS A 41 -4.80 16.24 -15.38
N ASN A 42 -6.00 16.71 -15.75
CA ASN A 42 -6.38 16.79 -17.18
C ASN A 42 -5.77 17.99 -17.91
N LYS A 43 -5.10 18.91 -17.22
CA LYS A 43 -4.44 20.04 -17.88
C LYS A 43 -3.13 19.57 -18.51
N SER A 44 -3.01 19.72 -19.83
CA SER A 44 -1.86 19.25 -20.62
C SER A 44 -0.49 19.64 -20.04
N LEU A 45 -0.36 20.82 -19.44
CA LEU A 45 0.90 21.29 -18.82
C LEU A 45 1.36 20.49 -17.59
N ILE A 46 0.45 19.82 -16.88
CA ILE A 46 0.76 19.08 -15.63
C ILE A 46 0.31 17.61 -15.66
N HIS A 47 -0.26 17.17 -16.77
CA HIS A 47 -0.73 15.78 -16.94
C HIS A 47 0.41 14.78 -16.73
N ASN A 48 1.53 14.96 -17.43
CA ASN A 48 2.70 14.08 -17.30
C ASN A 48 3.27 14.11 -15.87
N LEU A 49 3.26 15.29 -15.24
CA LEU A 49 3.70 15.41 -13.84
C LEU A 49 2.81 14.60 -12.89
N CYS A 50 1.50 14.54 -13.13
CA CYS A 50 0.61 13.70 -12.32
C CYS A 50 0.89 12.21 -12.50
N ILE A 51 1.15 11.78 -13.75
CA ILE A 51 1.51 10.39 -14.05
C ILE A 51 2.83 10.02 -13.38
N ASP A 52 3.87 10.86 -13.54
CA ASP A 52 5.19 10.63 -12.95
C ASP A 52 5.15 10.63 -11.40
N ALA A 53 4.23 11.40 -10.82
CA ALA A 53 3.99 11.41 -9.37
C ALA A 53 3.11 10.25 -8.88
N GLY A 54 2.64 9.37 -9.77
CA GLY A 54 1.78 8.23 -9.42
C GLY A 54 0.39 8.62 -8.93
N ILE A 55 -0.11 9.81 -9.31
CA ILE A 55 -1.46 10.24 -8.91
C ILE A 55 -2.48 9.44 -9.75
N PRO A 56 -3.35 8.62 -9.13
CA PRO A 56 -4.28 7.81 -9.89
C PRO A 56 -5.40 8.68 -10.47
N MET A 57 -5.72 8.50 -11.75
CA MET A 57 -6.85 9.19 -12.40
C MET A 57 -8.21 8.71 -11.88
N ARG A 58 -8.25 7.49 -11.33
CA ARG A 58 -9.41 6.91 -10.66
C ARG A 58 -8.98 6.42 -9.28
N VAL A 59 -9.60 6.95 -8.23
CA VAL A 59 -9.28 6.61 -6.85
C VAL A 59 -10.07 5.37 -6.43
N LYS A 60 -9.38 4.33 -5.97
CA LYS A 60 -9.93 3.06 -5.46
C LYS A 60 -9.11 2.54 -4.30
N PHE A 61 -9.69 1.61 -3.54
CA PHE A 61 -9.03 0.99 -2.39
C PHE A 61 -8.31 -0.32 -2.71
N LEU A 62 -8.87 -1.16 -3.59
CA LEU A 62 -8.34 -2.47 -3.93
C LEU A 62 -7.90 -2.53 -5.39
N GLU A 63 -6.79 -3.21 -5.63
CA GLU A 63 -6.29 -3.59 -6.95
C GLU A 63 -6.58 -5.08 -7.17
N ASN A 64 -7.06 -5.42 -8.36
CA ASN A 64 -7.40 -6.80 -8.70
C ASN A 64 -6.36 -7.38 -9.65
N GLY A 65 -5.92 -8.62 -9.40
CA GLY A 65 -4.90 -9.28 -10.20
C GLY A 65 -3.49 -8.71 -10.02
N THR A 66 -3.21 -8.14 -8.84
CA THR A 66 -1.90 -7.62 -8.45
C THR A 66 -1.42 -8.30 -7.16
N ASP A 67 -0.12 -8.19 -6.88
CA ASP A 67 0.50 -8.57 -5.61
C ASP A 67 0.94 -7.33 -4.80
N ASP A 68 1.26 -7.51 -3.52
CA ASP A 68 1.79 -6.49 -2.62
C ASP A 68 3.34 -6.46 -2.61
N GLY A 69 3.98 -7.12 -3.58
CA GLY A 69 5.41 -7.14 -3.77
C GLY A 69 6.06 -8.53 -3.70
N GLU A 70 7.38 -8.53 -3.88
CA GLU A 70 8.18 -9.76 -3.89
C GLU A 70 8.59 -10.16 -2.48
N TYR A 71 8.33 -11.41 -2.11
CA TYR A 71 8.76 -11.98 -0.84
C TYR A 71 9.85 -13.03 -1.04
N LEU A 72 10.91 -12.95 -0.22
CA LEU A 72 11.88 -14.04 -0.04
C LEU A 72 11.49 -14.83 1.21
N ILE A 73 10.98 -16.04 1.03
CA ILE A 73 10.40 -16.87 2.09
C ILE A 73 11.18 -18.18 2.25
N ASP A 74 11.38 -18.62 3.48
CA ASP A 74 11.97 -19.92 3.80
C ASP A 74 11.00 -21.07 3.50
N THR A 75 11.46 -22.07 2.74
CA THR A 75 10.67 -23.26 2.39
C THR A 75 10.56 -24.26 3.54
N GLY A 76 11.41 -24.13 4.57
CA GLY A 76 11.50 -25.08 5.67
C GLY A 76 12.11 -26.43 5.31
N LEU A 77 12.75 -26.57 4.13
CA LEU A 77 13.32 -27.83 3.66
C LEU A 77 14.43 -28.37 4.60
N GLU A 78 15.33 -27.49 5.03
CA GLU A 78 16.45 -27.82 5.93
C GLU A 78 16.03 -27.81 7.41
N ASP A 79 15.06 -26.95 7.74
CA ASP A 79 14.57 -26.74 9.10
C ASP A 79 13.10 -26.33 9.05
N ASN A 80 12.22 -27.29 9.37
CA ASN A 80 10.78 -27.09 9.33
C ASN A 80 10.28 -26.00 10.29
N SER A 81 11.05 -25.61 11.31
CA SER A 81 10.69 -24.52 12.22
C SER A 81 10.75 -23.15 11.55
N LYS A 82 11.39 -23.03 10.38
CA LYS A 82 11.53 -21.78 9.63
C LYS A 82 10.52 -21.61 8.50
N ILE A 83 9.74 -22.63 8.17
CA ILE A 83 8.79 -22.57 7.05
C ILE A 83 7.91 -21.31 7.10
N GLY A 84 7.79 -20.63 5.97
CA GLY A 84 7.00 -19.39 5.86
C GLY A 84 7.69 -18.14 6.41
N ARG A 85 8.87 -18.26 7.03
CA ARG A 85 9.62 -17.09 7.53
C ARG A 85 10.02 -16.18 6.37
N ILE A 86 9.70 -14.91 6.49
CA ILE A 86 10.09 -13.89 5.53
C ILE A 86 11.48 -13.36 5.88
N TYR A 87 12.37 -13.34 4.89
CA TYR A 87 13.70 -12.74 4.97
C TYR A 87 13.78 -11.37 4.32
N LYS A 88 13.05 -11.18 3.22
CA LYS A 88 12.99 -9.92 2.49
C LYS A 88 11.61 -9.66 1.93
N TRP A 89 11.27 -8.39 1.85
CA TRP A 89 10.13 -7.87 1.10
C TRP A 89 10.62 -6.78 0.16
N ASN A 90 10.27 -6.88 -1.12
CA ASN A 90 10.73 -5.99 -2.18
C ASN A 90 12.26 -5.80 -2.19
N GLY A 91 12.99 -6.90 -2.05
CA GLY A 91 14.46 -6.92 -2.02
C GLY A 91 15.11 -6.36 -0.74
N GLN A 92 14.33 -5.81 0.19
CA GLN A 92 14.81 -5.22 1.45
C GLN A 92 14.65 -6.18 2.63
N ASN A 93 15.60 -6.19 3.56
CA ASN A 93 15.50 -6.94 4.82
C ASN A 93 14.93 -6.10 5.98
N GLU A 94 14.70 -4.81 5.76
CA GLU A 94 14.03 -3.90 6.69
C GLU A 94 13.18 -2.90 5.91
N VAL A 95 12.05 -2.45 6.48
CA VAL A 95 11.19 -1.46 5.83
C VAL A 95 11.73 -0.04 6.05
N PRO A 96 11.76 0.84 5.04
CA PRO A 96 12.44 2.13 5.19
C PRO A 96 11.67 3.21 5.96
N TRP A 97 10.42 2.97 6.38
CA TRP A 97 9.48 4.04 6.74
C TRP A 97 9.52 4.39 8.22
N TRP A 98 9.88 3.42 9.07
CA TRP A 98 9.86 3.59 10.52
C TRP A 98 11.17 4.17 11.03
N SER A 99 11.06 5.05 12.03
CA SER A 99 12.19 5.80 12.57
C SER A 99 13.20 4.92 13.33
N THR A 100 12.73 3.90 14.04
CA THR A 100 13.59 3.04 14.86
C THR A 100 13.97 1.75 14.13
N ALA A 101 15.21 1.29 14.34
CA ALA A 101 15.69 0.04 13.75
C ALA A 101 14.81 -1.17 14.13
N GLN A 102 14.23 -1.17 15.33
CA GLN A 102 13.34 -2.26 15.76
C GLN A 102 12.02 -2.26 14.98
N ALA A 103 11.41 -1.10 14.73
CA ALA A 103 10.16 -0.99 13.97
C ALA A 103 10.36 -1.28 12.47
N ARG A 104 11.58 -1.14 11.96
CA ARG A 104 11.90 -1.47 10.56
C ARG A 104 12.04 -2.97 10.29
N LYS A 105 12.12 -3.83 11.31
CA LYS A 105 12.38 -5.26 11.10
C LYS A 105 11.20 -5.96 10.43
N ILE A 106 11.50 -6.78 9.42
CA ILE A 106 10.59 -7.77 8.87
C ILE A 106 10.74 -9.04 9.73
N ASN A 107 9.68 -9.44 10.44
CA ASN A 107 9.71 -10.60 11.34
C ASN A 107 8.54 -11.54 11.06
N GLY A 108 8.83 -12.85 11.16
CA GLY A 108 7.79 -13.87 11.12
C GLY A 108 7.38 -14.27 9.71
N THR A 109 6.10 -14.64 9.57
CA THR A 109 5.52 -15.11 8.30
C THR A 109 4.54 -14.09 7.72
N ASN A 110 3.97 -14.37 6.56
CA ASN A 110 2.88 -13.58 5.98
C ASN A 110 1.51 -13.89 6.62
N GLY A 111 1.46 -14.76 7.62
CA GLY A 111 0.23 -15.14 8.33
C GLY A 111 -0.57 -16.28 7.67
N GLU A 112 -0.22 -16.72 6.46
CA GLU A 112 -0.91 -17.81 5.77
C GLU A 112 -0.42 -19.19 6.20
N LEU A 113 0.87 -19.27 6.55
CA LEU A 113 1.53 -20.49 6.97
C LEU A 113 2.41 -20.22 8.19
N PHE A 114 2.38 -21.16 9.14
CA PHE A 114 3.24 -21.17 10.32
C PHE A 114 3.95 -22.52 10.44
N SER A 115 5.04 -22.54 11.19
CA SER A 115 5.78 -23.76 11.48
C SER A 115 4.92 -24.79 12.24
N PRO A 116 5.18 -26.09 12.05
CA PRO A 116 4.48 -27.13 12.81
C PRO A 116 4.85 -27.11 14.30
N PHE A 117 4.11 -27.89 15.10
CA PHE A 117 4.37 -28.13 16.53
C PHE A 117 4.31 -26.89 17.43
N LEU A 118 3.40 -25.96 17.11
CA LEU A 118 3.16 -24.78 17.94
C LEU A 118 2.56 -25.15 19.31
N SER A 119 2.96 -24.39 20.32
CA SER A 119 2.38 -24.35 21.66
C SER A 119 1.73 -23.00 21.93
N THR A 120 0.91 -22.94 22.98
CA THR A 120 0.27 -21.69 23.45
C THR A 120 1.26 -20.63 23.93
N SER A 121 2.52 -20.99 24.16
CA SER A 121 3.58 -20.07 24.55
C SER A 121 4.35 -19.46 23.37
N ASN A 122 4.12 -19.94 22.13
CA ASN A 122 4.79 -19.38 20.97
C ASN A 122 4.24 -17.99 20.60
N ASN A 123 5.16 -17.03 20.43
CA ASN A 123 4.85 -15.76 19.79
C ASN A 123 4.96 -15.92 18.27
N LEU A 124 3.90 -15.58 17.55
CA LEU A 124 3.80 -15.71 16.10
C LEU A 124 3.84 -14.31 15.45
N PRO A 125 5.03 -13.75 15.20
CA PRO A 125 5.13 -12.51 14.45
C PRO A 125 4.57 -12.71 13.03
N ILE A 126 3.87 -11.71 12.54
CA ILE A 126 3.33 -11.63 11.20
C ILE A 126 3.79 -10.31 10.62
N PHE A 127 4.23 -10.34 9.36
CA PHE A 127 4.52 -9.15 8.59
C PHE A 127 3.52 -9.04 7.44
N ILE A 128 2.91 -7.88 7.28
CA ILE A 128 1.97 -7.58 6.19
C ILE A 128 2.60 -6.47 5.32
N GLY A 129 2.96 -6.80 4.08
CA GLY A 129 3.62 -5.89 3.14
C GLY A 129 2.87 -4.57 2.95
N ASP A 130 1.56 -4.65 2.75
CA ASP A 130 0.67 -3.49 2.62
C ASP A 130 0.70 -2.53 3.83
N LEU A 131 0.95 -3.07 5.03
CA LEU A 131 1.07 -2.26 6.26
C LEU A 131 2.51 -1.82 6.53
N GLY A 132 3.47 -2.46 5.87
CA GLY A 132 4.90 -2.29 6.10
C GLY A 132 5.31 -2.60 7.54
N ARG A 133 4.67 -3.58 8.20
CA ARG A 133 4.94 -3.95 9.60
C ARG A 133 4.36 -5.30 9.98
#